data_AF-A0A9K3CT95-F1
#
_entry.id   AF-A0A9K3CT95-F1
#
_cell.length_a   1.000
_cell.length_b   1.000
_cell.length_c   1.000
_cell.angle_alpha   90.00
_cell.angle_beta   90.00
_cell.angle_gamma   90.00
#
_symmetry.space_group_name_H-M   'P 1'
#
loop_
_entity.id
_entity.type
_entity.pdbx_description
1 polymer ?
#
loop_
_entity_poly.entity_id
_entity_poly.type
_entity_poly.pdbx_seq_one_letter_code
_entity_poly.pdbx_strand_id
1 'polypeptide(L)' 'MVPQYRAATHAGTWYPNGVDCARDVAKYLTSSGQEEVPNLRFLIAPHAGYSYSGPVAGHSFAAIPKDQYVL' A
#
# COMPACT_ATOMS: atom_id res chain seq x y z
N MET A 1 -28.16 -10.50 8.97
CA MET A 1 -27.14 -11.37 8.36
C MET A 1 -25.78 -10.71 8.55
N VAL A 2 -24.79 -11.41 9.10
CA VAL A 2 -23.44 -10.88 9.25
C VAL A 2 -22.71 -11.04 7.92
N PRO A 3 -22.11 -9.98 7.35
CA PRO A 3 -21.35 -10.11 6.10
C PRO A 3 -20.20 -11.11 6.26
N GLN A 4 -20.06 -12.02 5.30
CA GLN A 4 -18.97 -13.01 5.26
C GLN A 4 -17.66 -12.42 4.69
N TYR A 5 -17.41 -11.13 4.95
CA TYR A 5 -16.21 -10.41 4.59
C TYR A 5 -15.80 -9.50 5.75
N ARG A 6 -14.50 -9.26 5.90
CA ARG A 6 -13.98 -8.29 6.87
C ARG A 6 -14.16 -6.88 6.31
N ALA A 7 -14.97 -6.06 6.98
CA ALA A 7 -15.11 -4.65 6.59
C ALA A 7 -13.80 -3.87 6.76
N ALA A 8 -13.51 -2.95 5.84
CA ALA A 8 -12.40 -2.01 5.92
C ALA A 8 -12.74 -0.85 6.87
N THR A 9 -12.82 -1.14 8.17
CA THR A 9 -13.39 -0.21 9.19
C THR A 9 -12.63 1.10 9.38
N HIS A 10 -11.42 1.23 8.85
CA HIS A 10 -10.57 2.43 8.98
C HIS A 10 -10.52 3.24 7.67
N ALA A 11 -11.22 2.78 6.63
CA ALA A 11 -11.31 3.45 5.36
C ALA A 11 -12.17 4.73 5.50
N GLY A 12 -11.69 5.84 4.96
CA GLY A 12 -12.23 7.19 5.17
C GLY A 12 -11.69 7.92 6.40
N THR A 13 -10.87 7.28 7.25
CA THR A 13 -10.24 7.93 8.41
C THR A 13 -8.72 7.80 8.39
N TRP A 14 -8.19 6.58 8.36
CA TRP A 14 -6.73 6.33 8.30
C TRP A 14 -6.18 6.40 6.88
N TYR A 15 -7.00 6.04 5.91
CA TYR A 15 -6.70 6.09 4.49
C TYR A 15 -7.99 6.44 3.71
N PRO A 16 -7.90 7.02 2.51
CA PRO A 16 -9.08 7.38 1.72
C PRO A 16 -9.91 6.16 1.28
N ASN A 17 -11.10 6.42 0.75
CA ASN A 17 -11.94 5.39 0.16
C ASN A 17 -11.82 5.37 -1.38
N GLY A 18 -12.12 4.23 -1.98
CA GLY A 18 -12.34 4.10 -3.43
C GLY A 18 -11.19 4.65 -4.28
N VAL A 19 -11.53 5.53 -5.22
CA VAL A 19 -10.60 6.05 -6.24
C VAL A 19 -9.47 6.89 -5.65
N ASP A 20 -9.71 7.62 -4.56
CA ASP A 20 -8.68 8.42 -3.91
C ASP A 20 -7.60 7.55 -3.28
N CYS A 21 -8.01 6.40 -2.71
CA CYS A 21 -7.06 5.42 -2.16
C CYS A 21 -6.14 4.87 -3.25
N ALA A 22 -6.72 4.47 -4.39
CA ALA A 22 -5.96 3.95 -5.52
C ALA A 22 -4.98 4.99 -6.08
N ARG A 23 -5.42 6.25 -6.22
CA ARG A 23 -4.57 7.36 -6.65
C ARG A 23 -3.40 7.58 -5.69
N ASP A 24 -3.67 7.62 -4.39
CA ASP A 24 -2.64 7.89 -3.39
C ASP A 24 -1.61 6.74 -3.33
N VAL A 25 -2.05 5.48 -3.38
CA VAL A 25 -1.15 4.32 -3.47
C VAL A 25 -0.28 4.39 -4.72
N ALA A 26 -0.88 4.65 -5.89
CA ALA A 26 -0.13 4.77 -7.14
C ALA A 26 0.92 5.90 -7.06
N LYS A 27 0.55 7.04 -6.48
CA LYS A 27 1.47 8.15 -6.23
C LYS A 27 2.64 7.70 -5.34
N TYR A 28 2.39 7.06 -4.20
CA TYR A 28 3.45 6.67 -3.27
C TYR A 28 4.43 5.66 -3.87
N LEU A 29 3.91 4.70 -4.64
CA LEU A 29 4.76 3.71 -5.33
C LEU A 29 5.65 4.39 -6.38
N THR A 30 5.05 5.25 -7.22
CA THR A 30 5.78 5.92 -8.32
C THR A 30 6.74 6.99 -7.82
N SER A 31 6.45 7.68 -6.71
CA SER A 31 7.32 8.72 -6.15
C SER A 31 8.45 8.19 -5.27
N SER A 32 8.48 6.90 -4.94
CA SER A 32 9.46 6.34 -4.02
C SER A 32 10.89 6.33 -4.58
N GLY A 33 11.05 6.22 -5.90
CA GLY A 33 12.35 5.98 -6.53
C GLY A 33 13.01 4.65 -6.12
N GLN A 34 12.27 3.76 -5.44
CA GLN A 34 12.76 2.46 -5.04
C GLN A 34 12.77 1.50 -6.23
N GLU A 35 13.89 0.84 -6.46
CA GLU A 35 14.00 -0.25 -7.43
C GLU A 35 13.45 -1.56 -6.87
N GLU A 36 12.94 -2.40 -7.76
CA GLU A 36 12.48 -3.75 -7.43
C GLU A 36 13.66 -4.60 -6.93
N VAL A 37 13.41 -5.41 -5.90
CA VAL A 37 14.40 -6.28 -5.28
C VAL A 37 14.10 -7.72 -5.69
N PRO A 38 14.96 -8.38 -6.49
CA PRO A 38 14.76 -9.75 -6.91
C PRO A 38 14.63 -10.70 -5.72
N ASN A 39 13.68 -11.63 -5.79
CA ASN A 39 13.44 -12.64 -4.74
C ASN A 39 13.13 -12.03 -3.35
N LEU A 40 12.48 -10.87 -3.29
CA LEU A 40 12.08 -10.23 -2.03
C LEU A 40 11.18 -11.16 -1.20
N ARG A 41 11.62 -11.49 0.02
CA ARG A 41 10.91 -12.40 0.94
C ARG A 41 10.18 -11.67 2.06
N PHE A 42 10.71 -10.53 2.50
CA PHE A 42 10.22 -9.78 3.64
C PHE A 42 10.36 -8.29 3.40
N LEU A 43 9.47 -7.52 4.00
CA LEU A 43 9.54 -6.07 4.05
C LEU A 43 9.12 -5.59 5.44
N ILE A 44 9.53 -4.37 5.78
CA ILE A 44 9.07 -3.65 6.97
C ILE A 44 8.43 -2.36 6.47
N ALA A 45 7.21 -2.07 6.92
CA ALA A 45 6.49 -0.87 6.55
C ALA A 45 5.78 -0.27 7.77
N PRO A 46 5.66 1.06 7.85
CA PRO A 46 4.86 1.72 8.88
C PRO A 46 3.35 1.46 8.67
N HIS A 47 2.57 1.61 9.75
CA HIS A 47 1.12 1.37 9.75
C HIS A 47 0.31 2.56 10.28
N ALA A 48 0.90 3.76 10.28
CA ALA A 48 0.16 4.99 10.59
C ALA A 48 -0.80 5.35 9.44
N GLY A 49 -1.63 6.38 9.63
CA GLY A 49 -2.49 6.90 8.58
C GLY A 49 -1.68 7.35 7.35
N TYR A 50 -2.26 7.21 6.15
CA TYR A 50 -1.56 7.44 4.87
C TYR A 50 -0.97 8.85 4.77
N SER A 51 -1.63 9.86 5.34
CA SER A 51 -1.12 11.24 5.38
C SER A 51 0.23 11.37 6.10
N TYR A 52 0.54 10.47 7.03
CA TYR A 52 1.79 10.48 7.80
C TYR A 52 2.82 9.52 7.23
N SER A 53 2.41 8.30 6.89
CA SER A 53 3.34 7.22 6.56
C SER A 53 3.21 6.65 5.15
N GLY A 54 2.26 7.13 4.35
CA GLY A 54 2.03 6.66 2.98
C GLY A 54 3.28 6.74 2.10
N PRO A 55 3.96 7.90 2.00
CA PRO A 55 5.18 8.02 1.21
C PRO A 55 6.29 7.05 1.66
N VAL A 56 6.48 6.87 2.97
CA VAL A 56 7.49 5.96 3.53
C VAL A 56 7.15 4.50 3.22
N ALA A 57 5.88 4.10 3.40
CA ALA A 57 5.43 2.76 3.02
C ALA A 57 5.61 2.51 1.51
N GLY A 58 5.47 3.55 0.68
CA GLY A 58 5.72 3.51 -0.76
C GLY A 58 7.10 2.95 -1.11
N HIS A 59 8.16 3.32 -0.37
CA HIS A 59 9.49 2.74 -0.56
C HIS A 59 9.50 1.23 -0.31
N SER A 60 8.90 0.75 0.79
CA SER A 60 8.91 -0.69 1.09
C SER A 60 8.14 -1.51 0.05
N PHE A 61 6.98 -1.03 -0.39
CA PHE A 61 6.13 -1.78 -1.33
C PHE A 61 6.58 -1.67 -2.78
N ALA A 62 7.22 -0.57 -3.19
CA ALA A 62 7.77 -0.43 -4.54
C ALA A 62 8.96 -1.37 -4.81
N ALA A 63 9.60 -1.91 -3.78
CA ALA A 63 10.63 -2.94 -3.91
C ALA A 63 10.09 -4.32 -4.36
N ILE A 64 8.77 -4.54 -4.35
CA ILE A 64 8.18 -5.83 -4.71
C ILE A 64 8.27 -6.05 -6.23
N PRO A 65 8.85 -7.17 -6.71
CA PRO A 65 8.86 -7.50 -8.14
C PRO A 65 7.43 -7.65 -8.70
N LYS A 66 7.13 -6.93 -9.78
CA LYS A 66 5.77 -6.90 -10.36
C LYS A 66 5.38 -8.19 -11.10
N ASP A 67 6.37 -8.95 -11.53
CA ASP A 67 6.20 -10.23 -12.23
C ASP A 67 5.93 -11.40 -11.28
N GLN A 68 6.32 -11.28 -10.00
CA GLN A 68 6.19 -12.35 -9.02
C GLN A 68 4.84 -12.37 -8.27
N TYR A 69 4.08 -11.28 -8.31
CA TYR A 69 2.83 -11.17 -7.54
C TYR A 69 1.71 -10.60 -8.42
N VAL A 70 0.92 -11.50 -9.02
CA VAL A 70 -0.33 -11.14 -9.69
C VAL A 70 -1.44 -11.11 -8.64
N LEU A 71 -2.15 -9.98 -8.53
CA LEU A 71 -3.39 -9.87 -7.76
C LEU A 71 -4.54 -10.61 -8.46
#